data_AF-A0A1H2SBR4-F1
#
_entry.id   AF-A0A1H2SBR4-F1
#
_cell.length_a   1.000
_cell.length_b   1.000
_cell.length_c   1.000
_cell.angle_alpha   90.00
_cell.angle_beta   90.00
_cell.angle_gamma   90.00
#
_symmetry.space_group_name_H-M   'P 1'
#
loop_
_entity.id
_entity.type
_entity.pdbx_description
1 polymer ?
#
loop_
_entity_poly.entity_id
_entity_poly.type
_entity_poly.pdbx_seq_one_letter_code
_entity_poly.pdbx_strand_id
1 'polypeptide(L)'
;MASRSQIENQVFSNRVLRAEFNNKWVTRVTRNGFIRYKATAKNANLIVLLTNGQQKLIIFPKGGEVLVGGGGASFYSKPHIARNLP
;
A
#
# COMPACT_ATOMS: atom_id res chain seq x y z
N MET A 1 8.48 -20.56 8.94
CA MET A 1 9.55 -19.58 8.64
C MET A 1 9.02 -18.18 8.92
N ALA A 2 9.65 -17.42 9.82
CA ALA A 2 9.15 -16.10 10.21
C ALA A 2 9.39 -15.07 9.09
N SER A 3 8.32 -14.47 8.55
CA SER A 3 8.41 -13.39 7.56
C SER A 3 9.14 -12.19 8.17
N ARG A 4 10.37 -11.94 7.73
CA ARG A 4 11.18 -10.80 8.16
C ARG A 4 10.48 -9.53 7.69
N SER A 5 9.97 -8.72 8.63
CA SER A 5 9.41 -7.40 8.31
C SER A 5 10.54 -6.51 7.81
N GLN A 6 10.60 -6.29 6.50
CA GLN A 6 11.57 -5.38 5.90
C GLN A 6 10.98 -3.96 5.90
N ILE A 7 11.78 -2.99 6.35
CA ILE A 7 11.50 -1.57 6.15
C ILE A 7 11.90 -1.27 4.71
N GLU A 8 11.00 -1.46 3.76
CA GLU A 8 11.25 -1.12 2.36
C GLU A 8 11.18 0.41 2.18
N ASN A 9 12.19 0.99 1.53
CA ASN A 9 12.12 2.36 1.02
C ASN A 9 11.12 2.44 -0.14
N GLN A 10 10.70 3.67 -0.50
CA GLN A 10 9.72 3.96 -1.56
C GLN A 10 9.89 3.02 -2.77
N VAL A 11 8.89 2.15 -2.99
CA VAL A 11 8.91 1.23 -4.12
C VAL A 11 8.29 1.94 -5.31
N PHE A 12 9.12 2.48 -6.21
CA PHE A 12 8.67 2.85 -7.55
C PHE A 12 8.52 1.56 -8.36
N SER A 13 7.35 0.92 -8.30
CA SER A 13 7.10 -0.33 -9.03
C SER A 13 6.24 -0.09 -10.25
N ASN A 14 6.78 -0.44 -11.40
CA ASN A 14 6.07 -0.47 -12.69
C ASN A 14 5.14 -1.70 -12.81
N ARG A 15 4.78 -2.37 -11.69
CA ARG A 15 4.27 -3.76 -11.72
C ARG A 15 3.26 -4.11 -10.61
N VAL A 16 2.47 -3.16 -10.14
CA VAL A 16 1.27 -3.49 -9.33
C VAL A 16 0.12 -3.81 -10.27
N LEU A 17 -0.38 -5.05 -10.23
CA LEU A 17 -1.59 -5.44 -10.97
C LEU A 17 -2.86 -4.99 -10.23
N ARG A 18 -2.87 -5.18 -8.91
CA ARG A 18 -4.03 -4.89 -8.06
C ARG A 18 -3.59 -4.59 -6.64
N ALA A 19 -4.32 -3.70 -5.98
CA ALA A 19 -4.21 -3.46 -4.54
C ALA A 19 -5.58 -3.61 -3.87
N GLU A 20 -5.65 -4.42 -2.83
CA GLU A 20 -6.86 -4.66 -2.05
C GLU A 20 -6.70 -4.05 -0.66
N PHE A 21 -7.55 -3.08 -0.34
CA PHE A 21 -7.54 -2.38 0.94
C PHE A 21 -8.57 -3.00 1.87
N ASN A 22 -8.24 -3.16 3.15
CA ASN A 22 -9.22 -3.58 4.15
C ASN A 22 -10.24 -2.46 4.47
N ASN A 23 -11.12 -2.67 5.44
CA ASN A 23 -12.17 -1.70 5.80
C ASN A 23 -11.68 -0.51 6.66
N LYS A 24 -10.37 -0.32 6.85
CA LYS A 24 -9.79 0.73 7.72
C LYS A 24 -9.24 1.91 6.92
N TRP A 25 -9.84 2.18 5.77
CA TRP A 25 -9.41 3.22 4.86
C TRP A 25 -10.58 4.12 4.48
N VAL A 26 -10.29 5.41 4.33
CA VAL A 26 -11.16 6.35 3.63
C VAL A 26 -10.47 6.80 2.36
N THR A 27 -11.24 6.90 1.27
CA THR A 27 -10.73 7.24 -0.06
C THR A 27 -11.22 8.62 -0.47
N ARG A 28 -10.33 9.42 -1.05
CA ARG A 28 -10.65 10.75 -1.61
C ARG A 28 -9.87 11.01 -2.88
N VAL A 29 -10.54 11.53 -3.91
CA VAL A 29 -9.87 12.08 -5.09
C VAL A 29 -9.29 13.45 -4.76
N THR A 30 -8.00 13.65 -5.02
CA THR A 30 -7.29 14.91 -4.81
C THR A 30 -7.43 15.82 -6.04
N ARG A 31 -7.21 17.13 -5.85
CA ARG A 31 -7.31 18.12 -6.94
C ARG A 31 -6.34 17.86 -8.10
N ASN A 32 -5.20 17.21 -7.83
CA ASN A 32 -4.19 16.85 -8.81
C ASN A 32 -4.39 15.44 -9.42
N GLY A 33 -5.58 14.85 -9.29
CA GLY A 33 -5.95 13.60 -9.97
C GLY A 33 -5.43 12.32 -9.30
N PHE A 34 -4.84 12.42 -8.11
CA PHE A 34 -4.50 11.23 -7.33
C PHE A 34 -5.72 10.73 -6.55
N ILE A 35 -5.77 9.42 -6.34
CA ILE A 35 -6.65 8.82 -5.35
C ILE A 35 -5.85 8.67 -4.06
N ARG A 36 -6.29 9.34 -3.00
CA ARG A 36 -5.71 9.23 -1.66
C ARG A 36 -6.52 8.27 -0.81
N TYR A 37 -5.87 7.25 -0.28
CA TYR A 37 -6.37 6.41 0.79
C TYR A 37 -5.72 6.84 2.10
N LYS A 38 -6.52 7.05 3.14
CA LYS A 38 -6.03 7.40 4.47
C LYS A 38 -6.51 6.38 5.50
N ALA A 39 -5.58 5.84 6.28
CA ALA A 39 -5.84 4.87 7.33
C ALA A 39 -6.66 5.50 8.47
N THR A 40 -7.84 4.96 8.73
CA THR A 40 -8.74 5.45 9.80
C THR A 40 -8.46 4.79 11.15
N ALA A 41 -7.76 3.64 11.15
CA ALA A 41 -7.43 2.88 12.35
C ALA A 41 -6.04 2.22 12.27
N LYS A 42 -5.55 1.71 13.41
CA LYS A 42 -4.32 0.90 13.46
C LYS A 42 -4.53 -0.41 12.70
N ASN A 43 -3.43 -0.97 12.17
CA ASN A 43 -3.46 -2.17 11.34
C ASN A 43 -4.36 -1.99 10.11
N ALA A 44 -4.39 -0.78 9.55
CA ALA A 44 -4.90 -0.57 8.20
C ALA A 44 -3.91 -1.22 7.26
N ASN A 45 -4.37 -2.12 6.39
CA ASN A 45 -3.47 -2.87 5.52
C ASN A 45 -4.01 -2.94 4.10
N LEU A 46 -3.10 -3.23 3.18
CA LEU A 46 -3.44 -3.63 1.84
C LEU A 46 -2.60 -4.83 1.39
N ILE A 47 -3.18 -5.61 0.48
CA ILE A 47 -2.48 -6.66 -0.24
C ILE A 47 -2.23 -6.16 -1.66
N VAL A 48 -0.98 -6.22 -2.09
CA VAL A 48 -0.56 -5.85 -3.44
C VAL A 48 -0.24 -7.12 -4.21
N LEU A 49 -0.91 -7.33 -5.35
CA LEU A 49 -0.55 -8.34 -6.34
C LEU A 49 0.41 -7.73 -7.36
N LEU A 50 1.58 -8.35 -7.52
CA LEU A 50 2.61 -7.93 -8.46
C LEU A 50 2.49 -8.70 -9.79
N THR A 51 3.02 -8.14 -10.88
CA THR A 51 2.94 -8.78 -12.21
C THR A 51 3.66 -10.13 -12.31
N ASN A 52 4.54 -10.45 -11.37
CA ASN A 52 5.21 -11.75 -11.28
C ASN A 52 4.42 -12.77 -10.43
N GLY A 53 3.18 -12.46 -10.06
CA GLY A 53 2.32 -13.31 -9.23
C GLY A 53 2.58 -13.20 -7.72
N GLN A 54 3.66 -12.53 -7.28
CA GLN A 54 3.93 -12.37 -5.86
C GLN A 54 2.92 -11.43 -5.21
N GLN A 55 2.61 -11.72 -3.95
CA GLN A 55 1.78 -10.86 -3.12
C GLN A 55 2.56 -10.25 -1.97
N LYS A 56 2.28 -8.98 -1.67
CA LYS A 56 2.84 -8.28 -0.51
C LYS A 56 1.73 -7.76 0.38
N LEU A 57 1.85 -8.01 1.68
CA LEU A 57 1.06 -7.36 2.71
C LEU A 57 1.77 -6.09 3.19
N ILE A 58 1.08 -4.96 3.12
CA ILE A 58 1.57 -3.67 3.62
C ILE A 58 0.66 -3.20 4.74
N ILE A 59 1.24 -2.87 5.90
CA ILE A 59 0.51 -2.50 7.11
C ILE A 59 0.91 -1.10 7.55
N PHE A 60 -0.09 -0.26 7.83
CA PHE A 60 0.05 1.14 8.20
C PHE A 60 -0.49 1.41 9.61
N PRO A 61 0.12 2.39 10.32
CA PRO A 61 -0.50 2.99 11.49
C PRO A 61 -1.72 3.83 11.09
N LYS A 62 -2.55 4.20 12.09
CA LYS A 62 -3.62 5.19 11.89
C LYS A 62 -3.03 6.48 11.33
N GLY A 63 -3.67 7.05 10.32
CA GLY A 63 -3.22 8.25 9.64
C GLY A 63 -2.23 8.01 8.49
N GLY A 64 -1.72 6.78 8.32
CA GLY A 64 -0.93 6.41 7.15
C GLY A 64 -1.68 6.62 5.84
N GLU A 65 -0.95 6.89 4.77
CA GLU A 65 -1.51 7.29 3.48
C GLU A 65 -0.94 6.45 2.34
N VAL A 66 -1.81 6.17 1.38
CA VAL A 66 -1.45 5.65 0.06
C VAL A 66 -1.98 6.61 -0.99
N LEU A 67 -1.11 7.09 -1.88
CA LEU A 67 -1.50 7.88 -3.05
C LEU A 67 -1.38 6.99 -4.28
N VAL A 68 -2.46 6.90 -5.05
CA VAL A 68 -2.49 6.19 -6.33
C VAL A 68 -2.64 7.22 -7.44
N GLY A 69 -1.67 7.29 -8.34
CA GLY A 69 -1.68 8.14 -9.52
C GLY A 69 -2.05 7.36 -10.78
N GLY A 70 -2.17 8.06 -11.90
CA GLY A 70 -2.31 7.44 -13.22
C GLY A 70 -1.12 6.53 -13.56
N GLY A 71 -1.36 5.53 -14.42
CA GLY A 71 -0.30 4.60 -14.87
C GLY A 71 0.13 3.57 -13.84
N GLY A 72 -0.63 3.37 -12.75
CA GLY A 72 -0.34 2.35 -11.74
C GLY A 72 0.72 2.75 -10.70
N ALA A 73 1.10 4.04 -10.66
CA ALA A 73 2.02 4.54 -9.64
C ALA A 73 1.34 4.60 -8.27
N SER A 74 1.97 4.01 -7.26
CA SER A 74 1.53 4.09 -5.86
C SER A 74 2.65 4.60 -4.94
N PHE A 75 2.30 5.51 -4.04
CA PHE A 75 3.20 6.10 -3.05
C PHE A 75 2.69 5.80 -1.65
N TYR A 76 3.58 5.31 -0.78
CA TYR A 76 3.25 4.90 0.58
C TYR A 76 3.91 5.82 1.60
N SER A 77 3.12 6.36 2.53
CA SER A 77 3.67 7.12 3.67
C SER A 77 4.50 6.23 4.57
N LYS A 78 5.51 6.78 5.24
CA LYS A 78 6.23 6.12 6.33
C LYS A 78 5.68 6.59 7.70
N PRO A 79 5.76 5.75 8.76
CA PRO A 79 6.21 4.37 8.73
C PRO A 79 5.14 3.42 8.19
N HIS A 80 5.58 2.35 7.53
CA HIS A 80 4.76 1.20 7.19
C HIS A 80 5.60 -0.07 7.29
N ILE A 81 4.95 -1.22 7.39
CA ILE A 81 5.58 -2.53 7.39
C ILE A 81 5.22 -3.22 6.08
N ALA A 82 6.22 -3.75 5.36
CA ALA A 82 6.01 -4.59 4.19
C ALA A 82 6.45 -6.04 4.50
N ARG A 83 5.64 -7.01 4.06
CA ARG A 83 5.92 -8.44 4.18
C ARG A 83 5.50 -9.16 2.91
N ASN A 84 6.35 -10.03 2.39
CA ASN A 84 5.98 -10.94 1.32
C ASN A 84 5.01 -11.99 1.86
N LEU A 85 3.97 -12.29 1.09
CA LEU A 85 3.09 -13.42 1.34
C LEU A 85 3.60 -14.63 0.55
N PRO A 86 3.48 -15.85 1.11
CA PRO A 86 3.83 -17.09 0.41
C PRO A 86 2.92 -17.34 -0.79
#